data_AF-A0A3D4JJ56-F1
#
_entry.id   AF-A0A3D4JJ56-F1
#
_cell.length_a   1.000
_cell.length_b   1.000
_cell.length_c   1.000
_cell.angle_alpha   90.00
_cell.angle_beta   90.00
_cell.angle_gamma   90.00
#
_symmetry.space_group_name_H-M   'P 1'
#
loop_
_entity.id
_entity.type
_entity.pdbx_description
1 polymer ?
#
loop_
_entity_poly.entity_id
_entity_poly.type
_entity_poly.pdbx_seq_one_letter_code
_entity_poly.pdbx_strand_id
1 'polypeptide(L)'
;MFCPKCGGNIDDKAKFCNLCGANLSNIAKPSSPVPPKPKNSVQFKFDAGKIKDIYSGKNKKRNIIITASAAAAVIALGITGSVMSNPSNKIISYIDDGSYSEAVDIFYSEYNGKYDKKLEEKLADYLSQCKENLNSGKITLQEAEDIADTVYSISDSRNSEISDLHSDLYQLISSKKSFDNGKQYMDDKDYQSAIDCFNNVISDDENYEQVSDYISECEESFKTDIFDSANSYAENGNYSEAINVLEKNSEYIKDDSRYNESIDGYYSKISDEAKKKIDDYFSSGSYSDACTYIDNLVSEYPNIDELKNIQNSMKNNYIDHILNEAEASFNNKNYSEAVSTIEIGINQIGDDNPDLNNTYSEYKSYLPTYIDELEYLSCSRDSYDAVYLNENLKDNTGEEHRHSWCLYDDHDDHDWSKDSEDYAEYFLNGKYNTFSGKCGVSYERRSSDKSKYFDIYADGVLIYTSPTMISSSLPVDFSIDVTGVKVLKISYPPLSEHAGGNHLAVIYDGVFTRNEG
;
A
#
# COMPACT_ATOMS: atom_id res chain seq x y z
N MET A 1 10.58 -28.99 -9.62
CA MET A 1 11.95 -29.17 -10.15
C MET A 1 12.86 -28.05 -9.64
N PHE A 2 14.19 -28.22 -9.61
CA PHE A 2 15.10 -27.14 -9.18
C PHE A 2 15.63 -26.34 -10.38
N CYS A 3 15.80 -25.03 -10.19
CA CYS A 3 16.38 -24.15 -11.20
C CYS A 3 17.85 -24.52 -11.41
N PRO A 4 18.29 -24.87 -12.63
CA PRO A 4 19.71 -25.14 -12.87
C PRO A 4 20.59 -23.89 -12.73
N LYS A 5 19.99 -22.68 -12.75
CA LYS A 5 20.71 -21.40 -12.63
C LYS A 5 20.86 -20.93 -11.18
N CYS A 6 19.81 -21.04 -10.36
CA CYS A 6 19.82 -20.50 -8.99
C CYS A 6 19.52 -21.53 -7.89
N GLY A 7 19.31 -22.80 -8.24
CA GLY A 7 18.99 -23.85 -7.27
C GLY A 7 17.59 -23.74 -6.62
N GLY A 8 16.85 -22.65 -6.87
CA GLY A 8 15.52 -22.44 -6.30
C GLY A 8 14.47 -23.46 -6.75
N ASN A 9 13.51 -23.76 -5.87
CA ASN A 9 12.43 -24.71 -6.14
C ASN A 9 11.37 -24.09 -7.07
N ILE A 10 11.01 -24.78 -8.14
CA ILE A 10 10.11 -24.30 -9.18
C ILE A 10 9.03 -25.36 -9.48
N ASP A 11 7.81 -24.91 -9.81
CA ASP A 11 6.76 -25.76 -10.36
C ASP A 11 7.22 -26.45 -11.67
N ASP A 12 6.93 -27.75 -11.78
CA ASP A 12 7.32 -28.64 -12.88
C ASP A 12 6.71 -28.25 -14.25
N LYS A 13 5.75 -27.32 -14.26
CA LYS A 13 5.11 -26.77 -15.47
C LYS A 13 5.51 -25.32 -15.77
N ALA A 14 6.32 -24.69 -14.93
CA ALA A 14 6.74 -23.31 -15.12
C ALA A 14 7.65 -23.16 -16.34
N LYS A 15 7.31 -22.22 -17.23
CA LYS A 15 8.17 -21.87 -18.38
C LYS A 15 9.36 -20.97 -17.99
N PHE A 16 9.28 -20.34 -16.82
CA PHE A 16 10.30 -19.43 -16.28
C PHE A 16 10.46 -19.64 -14.78
N CYS A 17 11.67 -19.47 -14.26
CA CYS A 17 11.94 -19.47 -12.83
C CYS A 17 11.36 -18.19 -12.20
N ASN A 18 10.43 -18.34 -11.27
CA ASN A 18 9.82 -17.25 -10.52
C ASN A 18 10.80 -16.53 -9.55
N LEU A 19 11.98 -17.10 -9.31
CA LEU A 19 13.00 -16.54 -8.41
C LEU A 19 14.09 -15.76 -9.16
N CYS A 20 14.49 -16.19 -10.37
CA CYS A 20 15.61 -15.56 -11.11
C CYS A 20 15.32 -15.26 -12.59
N GLY A 21 14.08 -15.50 -13.06
CA GLY A 21 13.66 -15.22 -14.44
C GLY A 21 14.19 -16.17 -15.51
N ALA A 22 14.96 -17.20 -15.16
CA ALA A 22 15.55 -18.13 -16.12
C ALA A 22 14.48 -18.88 -16.93
N ASN A 23 14.62 -18.94 -18.26
CA ASN A 23 13.71 -19.66 -19.15
C ASN A 23 13.98 -21.18 -19.11
N LEU A 24 12.93 -21.97 -18.86
CA LEU A 24 12.97 -23.40 -18.57
C LEU A 24 12.45 -24.28 -19.72
N SER A 25 12.05 -23.67 -20.85
CA SER A 25 11.32 -24.35 -21.93
C SER A 25 12.10 -25.43 -22.71
N ASN A 26 13.39 -25.65 -22.43
CA ASN A 26 14.25 -26.63 -23.11
C ASN A 26 14.93 -27.68 -22.20
N ILE A 27 14.47 -27.88 -20.96
CA ILE A 27 15.09 -28.84 -20.04
C ILE A 27 14.39 -30.21 -20.15
N ALA A 28 15.12 -31.24 -20.60
CA ALA A 28 14.59 -32.61 -20.76
C ALA A 28 14.24 -33.23 -19.39
N LYS A 29 13.02 -33.79 -19.27
CA LYS A 29 12.51 -34.44 -18.05
C LYS A 29 13.18 -35.80 -17.79
N PRO A 30 13.73 -36.06 -16.59
CA PRO A 30 14.02 -37.41 -16.12
C PRO A 30 12.82 -38.01 -15.36
N SER A 31 12.66 -39.33 -15.50
CA SER A 31 11.56 -40.15 -14.97
C SER A 31 11.79 -40.63 -13.52
N SER A 32 10.76 -40.46 -12.68
CA SER A 32 10.47 -41.12 -11.39
C SER A 32 11.27 -40.73 -10.13
N PRO A 33 10.63 -40.78 -8.93
CA PRO A 33 11.06 -40.04 -7.75
C PRO A 33 12.10 -40.80 -6.92
N VAL A 34 13.20 -40.12 -6.58
CA VAL A 34 14.22 -40.61 -5.65
C VAL A 34 13.85 -40.13 -4.23
N PRO A 35 13.82 -41.01 -3.20
CA PRO A 35 13.45 -40.64 -1.85
C PRO A 35 14.45 -39.68 -1.20
N PRO A 36 14.05 -38.93 -0.15
CA PRO A 36 14.93 -37.95 0.47
C PRO A 36 16.12 -38.65 1.12
N LYS A 37 17.34 -38.23 0.73
CA LYS A 37 18.57 -38.67 1.39
C LYS A 37 18.60 -38.13 2.82
N PRO A 38 18.96 -38.96 3.82
CA PRO A 38 19.15 -38.50 5.19
C PRO A 38 20.35 -37.53 5.26
N LYS A 39 20.27 -36.60 6.22
CA LYS A 39 21.38 -35.72 6.62
C LYS A 39 22.59 -36.58 6.98
N ASN A 40 23.59 -36.60 6.10
CA ASN A 40 24.90 -37.17 6.39
C ASN A 40 25.81 -36.03 6.84
N SER A 41 26.36 -36.17 8.04
CA SER A 41 27.67 -35.63 8.37
C SER A 41 28.65 -35.97 7.24
N VAL A 42 29.41 -34.98 6.78
CA VAL A 42 30.43 -35.21 5.76
C VAL A 42 31.57 -36.00 6.40
N GLN A 43 31.48 -37.32 6.33
CA GLN A 43 32.66 -38.18 6.45
C GLN A 43 33.38 -38.14 5.10
N PHE A 44 34.58 -37.55 5.08
CA PHE A 44 35.52 -37.70 3.98
C PHE A 44 35.85 -39.19 3.80
N LYS A 45 35.55 -39.72 2.61
CA LYS A 45 36.03 -41.04 2.18
C LYS A 45 37.20 -40.85 1.23
N PHE A 46 38.37 -41.30 1.68
CA PHE A 46 39.59 -41.39 0.92
C PHE A 46 39.44 -42.44 -0.20
N ASP A 47 39.66 -42.05 -1.47
CA ASP A 47 39.63 -42.95 -2.63
C ASP A 47 41.05 -43.29 -3.08
N ALA A 48 41.60 -44.38 -2.53
CA ALA A 48 42.96 -44.85 -2.80
C ALA A 48 43.19 -45.34 -4.25
N GLY A 49 42.15 -45.35 -5.10
CA GLY A 49 42.25 -45.84 -6.49
C GLY A 49 42.94 -44.89 -7.47
N LYS A 50 43.00 -43.58 -7.18
CA LYS A 50 43.53 -42.57 -8.13
C LYS A 50 45.04 -42.31 -8.03
N ILE A 51 45.72 -42.84 -7.03
CA ILE A 51 47.17 -42.62 -6.85
C ILE A 51 48.01 -43.48 -7.82
N LYS A 52 47.48 -44.59 -8.33
CA LYS A 52 48.23 -45.46 -9.27
C LYS A 52 48.41 -44.88 -10.67
N ASP A 53 47.56 -43.94 -11.10
CA ASP A 53 47.63 -43.37 -12.45
C ASP A 53 48.58 -42.16 -12.55
N ILE A 54 49.07 -41.64 -11.43
CA ILE A 54 50.05 -40.53 -11.40
C ILE A 54 51.48 -41.06 -11.67
N TYR A 55 51.77 -42.34 -11.39
CA TYR A 55 53.14 -42.89 -11.46
C TYR A 55 53.43 -43.83 -12.65
N SER A 56 52.56 -43.92 -13.67
CA SER A 56 52.79 -44.79 -14.83
C SER A 56 52.88 -44.09 -16.20
N GLY A 57 52.96 -42.76 -16.25
CA GLY A 57 53.05 -41.97 -17.49
C GLY A 57 54.48 -41.64 -17.93
N LYS A 58 55.00 -42.36 -18.94
CA LYS A 58 56.24 -42.03 -19.67
C LYS A 58 56.29 -40.56 -20.13
N ASN A 59 57.38 -39.88 -19.75
CA ASN A 59 58.02 -38.70 -20.36
C ASN A 59 57.28 -38.05 -21.54
N LYS A 60 56.67 -36.89 -21.30
CA LYS A 60 56.53 -35.83 -22.32
C LYS A 60 57.08 -34.54 -21.76
N LYS A 61 58.26 -34.16 -22.27
CA LYS A 61 58.89 -32.85 -22.04
C LYS A 61 57.89 -31.75 -22.40
N ARG A 62 57.47 -30.98 -21.41
CA ARG A 62 56.79 -29.71 -21.60
C ARG A 62 57.68 -28.66 -20.94
N ASN A 63 58.35 -27.87 -21.78
CA ASN A 63 59.22 -26.79 -21.33
C ASN A 63 58.36 -25.75 -20.60
N ILE A 64 58.45 -25.74 -19.27
CA ILE A 64 58.01 -24.62 -18.44
C ILE A 64 59.29 -23.94 -17.98
N ILE A 65 59.46 -22.69 -18.37
CA ILE A 65 60.50 -21.82 -17.85
C ILE A 65 60.08 -21.50 -16.42
N ILE A 66 60.68 -22.20 -15.45
CA ILE A 66 60.61 -21.85 -14.04
C ILE A 66 61.53 -20.64 -13.87
N THR A 67 60.96 -19.45 -13.72
CA THR A 67 61.68 -18.37 -13.04
C THR A 67 61.81 -18.81 -11.59
N ALA A 68 63.01 -19.29 -11.24
CA ALA A 68 63.37 -19.65 -9.89
C ALA A 68 63.27 -18.42 -8.98
N SER A 69 62.17 -18.29 -8.25
CA SER A 69 62.15 -17.58 -6.98
C SER A 69 62.68 -18.56 -5.93
N ALA A 70 64.01 -18.64 -5.79
CA ALA A 70 64.64 -19.29 -4.66
C ALA A 70 64.38 -18.42 -3.42
N ALA A 71 63.23 -18.63 -2.77
CA ALA A 71 63.05 -18.31 -1.37
C ALA A 71 63.47 -19.58 -0.61
N ALA A 72 64.70 -19.60 -0.10
CA ALA A 72 65.09 -20.60 0.88
C ALA A 72 64.26 -20.34 2.14
N ALA A 73 63.35 -21.24 2.49
CA ALA A 73 62.66 -21.18 3.76
C ALA A 73 63.68 -21.54 4.83
N VAL A 74 64.36 -20.57 5.44
CA VAL A 74 65.33 -20.86 6.50
C VAL A 74 64.55 -21.26 7.75
N ILE A 75 64.14 -22.52 7.85
CA ILE A 75 63.65 -23.13 9.09
C ILE A 75 64.91 -23.42 9.91
N ALA A 76 65.30 -22.45 10.74
CA ALA A 76 66.61 -22.39 11.39
C ALA A 76 66.85 -23.51 12.41
N LEU A 77 67.13 -24.72 11.91
CA LEU A 77 67.80 -25.77 12.67
C LEU A 77 69.29 -25.50 12.59
N GLY A 78 69.92 -25.13 13.72
CA GLY A 78 71.34 -24.76 13.78
C GLY A 78 72.29 -25.89 13.35
N ILE A 79 72.52 -26.05 12.05
CA ILE A 79 73.41 -27.05 11.46
C ILE A 79 74.74 -26.37 11.13
N THR A 80 75.77 -26.58 11.96
CA THR A 80 77.16 -26.19 11.66
C THR A 80 77.77 -27.15 10.64
N GLY A 81 78.65 -26.68 9.76
CA GLY A 81 79.15 -27.41 8.57
C GLY A 81 79.79 -28.79 8.78
N SER A 82 80.10 -29.19 10.01
CA SER A 82 80.59 -30.54 10.38
C SER A 82 79.47 -31.60 10.44
N VAL A 83 78.19 -31.18 10.40
CA VAL A 83 76.99 -31.98 10.69
C VAL A 83 76.25 -32.43 9.41
N MET A 84 76.67 -31.94 8.23
CA MET A 84 76.08 -32.22 6.90
C MET A 84 76.41 -33.61 6.31
N SER A 85 77.23 -34.41 6.99
CA SER A 85 77.57 -35.78 6.57
C SER A 85 76.51 -36.82 6.99
N ASN A 86 75.61 -36.48 7.92
CA ASN A 86 74.56 -37.39 8.39
C ASN A 86 73.36 -37.40 7.43
N PRO A 87 72.89 -38.55 6.94
CA PRO A 87 71.73 -38.67 6.05
C PRO A 87 70.48 -37.92 6.53
N SER A 88 70.17 -37.95 7.82
CA SER A 88 69.01 -37.22 8.38
C SER A 88 69.10 -35.70 8.22
N ASN A 89 70.31 -35.12 8.32
CA ASN A 89 70.48 -33.68 8.12
C ASN A 89 70.43 -33.28 6.64
N LYS A 90 70.85 -34.18 5.75
CA LYS A 90 70.71 -33.97 4.31
C LYS A 90 69.24 -33.96 3.90
N ILE A 91 68.44 -34.90 4.42
CA ILE A 91 66.98 -34.93 4.20
C ILE A 91 66.36 -33.59 4.59
N ILE A 92 66.59 -33.14 5.83
CA ILE A 92 66.05 -31.86 6.32
C ILE A 92 66.53 -30.67 5.45
N SER A 93 67.82 -30.62 5.09
CA SER A 93 68.35 -29.57 4.21
C SER A 93 67.68 -29.56 2.83
N TYR A 94 67.42 -30.73 2.25
CA TYR A 94 66.73 -30.80 0.96
C TYR A 94 65.27 -30.34 1.06
N ILE A 95 64.59 -30.59 2.19
CA ILE A 95 63.24 -30.05 2.43
C ILE A 95 63.29 -28.52 2.56
N ASP A 96 64.28 -27.98 3.28
CA ASP A 96 64.50 -26.53 3.48
C ASP A 96 64.74 -25.78 2.17
N ASP A 97 65.51 -26.40 1.27
CA ASP A 97 65.82 -25.86 -0.06
C ASP A 97 64.70 -26.11 -1.10
N GLY A 98 63.54 -26.65 -0.68
CA GLY A 98 62.41 -26.98 -1.58
C GLY A 98 62.70 -28.14 -2.55
N SER A 99 63.78 -28.88 -2.33
CA SER A 99 64.22 -30.03 -3.12
C SER A 99 63.58 -31.32 -2.59
N TYR A 100 62.25 -31.36 -2.59
CA TYR A 100 61.46 -32.41 -1.96
C TYR A 100 61.71 -33.82 -2.54
N SER A 101 61.93 -33.92 -3.87
CA SER A 101 62.27 -35.18 -4.53
C SER A 101 63.59 -35.76 -4.02
N GLU A 102 64.60 -34.90 -3.86
CA GLU A 102 65.92 -35.25 -3.38
C GLU A 102 65.86 -35.71 -1.92
N ALA A 103 65.01 -35.09 -1.10
CA ALA A 103 64.76 -35.53 0.27
C ALA A 103 64.21 -36.98 0.31
N VAL A 104 63.23 -37.29 -0.56
CA VAL A 104 62.65 -38.62 -0.69
C VAL A 104 63.69 -39.64 -1.19
N ASP A 105 64.48 -39.28 -2.19
CA ASP A 105 65.53 -40.16 -2.75
C ASP A 105 66.59 -40.52 -1.70
N ILE A 106 67.00 -39.56 -0.87
CA ILE A 106 67.95 -39.82 0.23
C ILE A 106 67.33 -40.74 1.29
N PHE A 107 66.05 -40.58 1.62
CA PHE A 107 65.38 -41.49 2.55
C PHE A 107 65.39 -42.94 2.05
N TYR A 108 65.02 -43.17 0.79
CA TYR A 108 65.01 -44.54 0.25
C TYR A 108 66.41 -45.12 0.07
N SER A 109 67.41 -44.32 -0.30
CA SER A 109 68.77 -44.81 -0.52
C SER A 109 69.55 -45.07 0.78
N GLU A 110 69.45 -44.19 1.78
CA GLU A 110 70.24 -44.28 3.02
C GLU A 110 69.51 -45.07 4.12
N TYR A 111 68.17 -45.02 4.15
CA TYR A 111 67.36 -45.70 5.17
C TYR A 111 66.62 -46.94 4.66
N ASN A 112 66.70 -47.24 3.35
CA ASN A 112 65.92 -48.32 2.71
C ASN A 112 64.41 -48.22 2.97
N GLY A 113 63.89 -47.00 3.17
CA GLY A 113 62.49 -46.77 3.51
C GLY A 113 62.06 -47.31 4.88
N LYS A 114 63.00 -47.47 5.82
CA LYS A 114 62.72 -48.02 7.16
C LYS A 114 62.74 -46.91 8.22
N TYR A 115 61.96 -47.13 9.28
CA TYR A 115 61.95 -46.33 10.49
C TYR A 115 63.36 -46.13 11.07
N ASP A 116 63.69 -44.87 11.36
CA ASP A 116 64.85 -44.47 12.15
C ASP A 116 64.44 -43.43 13.18
N LYS A 117 64.61 -43.75 14.47
CA LYS A 117 64.15 -42.91 15.58
C LYS A 117 64.67 -41.47 15.50
N LYS A 118 65.94 -41.26 15.13
CA LYS A 118 66.55 -39.92 15.11
C LYS A 118 66.08 -39.08 13.93
N LEU A 119 65.80 -39.73 12.80
CA LEU A 119 65.18 -39.08 11.66
C LEU A 119 63.74 -38.66 12.01
N GLU A 120 62.96 -39.56 12.59
CA GLU A 120 61.56 -39.32 12.97
C GLU A 120 61.41 -38.16 13.97
N GLU A 121 62.27 -38.11 15.00
CA GLU A 121 62.32 -36.98 15.96
C GLU A 121 62.59 -35.64 15.22
N LYS A 122 63.51 -35.61 14.26
CA LYS A 122 63.80 -34.40 13.47
C LYS A 122 62.66 -34.00 12.55
N LEU A 123 61.98 -34.97 11.95
CA LEU A 123 60.84 -34.73 11.07
C LEU A 123 59.65 -34.16 11.86
N ALA A 124 59.39 -34.66 13.07
CA ALA A 124 58.37 -34.12 13.97
C ALA A 124 58.70 -32.67 14.41
N ASP A 125 59.96 -32.40 14.81
CA ASP A 125 60.42 -31.04 15.13
C ASP A 125 60.26 -30.09 13.93
N TYR A 126 60.55 -30.57 12.72
CA TYR A 126 60.44 -29.79 11.50
C TYR A 126 58.98 -29.47 11.13
N LEU A 127 58.06 -30.43 11.25
CA LEU A 127 56.62 -30.19 11.08
C LEU A 127 56.07 -29.20 12.11
N SER A 128 56.50 -29.31 13.36
CA SER A 128 56.11 -28.36 14.42
C SER A 128 56.55 -26.93 14.08
N GLN A 129 57.80 -26.76 13.63
CA GLN A 129 58.31 -25.46 13.17
C GLN A 129 57.61 -24.98 11.90
N CYS A 130 57.29 -25.88 10.98
CA CYS A 130 56.50 -25.56 9.79
C CYS A 130 55.13 -24.97 10.19
N LYS A 131 54.44 -25.58 11.17
CA LYS A 131 53.18 -25.06 11.72
C LYS A 131 53.36 -23.65 12.32
N GLU A 132 54.37 -23.43 13.15
CA GLU A 132 54.66 -22.11 13.75
C GLU A 132 55.01 -21.04 12.69
N ASN A 133 55.80 -21.42 11.68
CA ASN A 133 56.22 -20.50 10.63
C ASN A 133 55.07 -20.18 9.68
N LEU A 134 54.22 -21.15 9.34
CA LEU A 134 52.99 -20.89 8.61
C LEU A 134 52.10 -19.96 9.44
N ASN A 135 51.96 -20.25 10.73
CA ASN A 135 51.06 -19.48 11.58
C ASN A 135 51.50 -18.04 11.77
N SER A 136 52.79 -17.74 11.69
CA SER A 136 53.35 -16.38 11.77
C SER A 136 53.58 -15.72 10.41
N GLY A 137 53.06 -16.31 9.33
CA GLY A 137 53.17 -15.77 7.97
C GLY A 137 54.58 -15.79 7.36
N LYS A 138 55.50 -16.60 7.90
CA LYS A 138 56.89 -16.70 7.41
C LYS A 138 57.04 -17.60 6.19
N ILE A 139 56.13 -18.55 6.03
CA ILE A 139 56.05 -19.43 4.85
C ILE A 139 54.63 -19.37 4.28
N THR A 140 54.50 -19.68 3.00
CA THR A 140 53.23 -19.74 2.28
C THR A 140 52.46 -21.02 2.57
N LEU A 141 51.15 -21.03 2.26
CA LEU A 141 50.31 -22.23 2.36
C LEU A 141 50.84 -23.37 1.48
N GLN A 142 51.32 -23.07 0.27
CA GLN A 142 51.86 -24.08 -0.64
C GLN A 142 53.15 -24.69 -0.10
N GLU A 143 54.07 -23.88 0.43
CA GLU A 143 55.30 -24.37 1.05
C GLU A 143 54.99 -25.28 2.25
N ALA A 144 54.00 -24.91 3.08
CA ALA A 144 53.58 -25.74 4.21
C ALA A 144 52.96 -27.07 3.77
N GLU A 145 52.13 -27.08 2.71
CA GLU A 145 51.58 -28.30 2.11
C GLU A 145 52.68 -29.22 1.57
N ASP A 146 53.62 -28.66 0.81
CA ASP A 146 54.71 -29.43 0.21
C ASP A 146 55.64 -30.04 1.29
N ILE A 147 55.93 -29.28 2.36
CA ILE A 147 56.67 -29.79 3.54
C ILE A 147 55.87 -30.89 4.24
N ALA A 148 54.58 -30.68 4.51
CA ALA A 148 53.73 -31.65 5.19
C ALA A 148 53.70 -33.00 4.44
N ASP A 149 53.42 -32.94 3.14
CA ASP A 149 53.32 -34.12 2.27
C ASP A 149 54.66 -34.84 2.16
N THR A 150 55.75 -34.08 1.99
CA THR A 150 57.10 -34.66 1.89
C THR A 150 57.47 -35.38 3.18
N VAL A 151 57.31 -34.74 4.34
CA VAL A 151 57.61 -35.34 5.64
C VAL A 151 56.75 -36.59 5.89
N TYR A 152 55.45 -36.52 5.59
CA TYR A 152 54.56 -37.67 5.74
C TYR A 152 54.99 -38.85 4.86
N SER A 153 55.42 -38.59 3.62
CA SER A 153 55.85 -39.62 2.66
C SER A 153 57.13 -40.36 3.03
N ILE A 154 58.00 -39.74 3.85
CA ILE A 154 59.28 -40.30 4.30
C ILE A 154 59.26 -40.74 5.77
N SER A 155 58.08 -40.73 6.42
CA SER A 155 57.88 -41.17 7.80
C SER A 155 57.31 -42.59 7.89
N ASP A 156 57.49 -43.27 9.02
CA ASP A 156 56.77 -44.52 9.29
C ASP A 156 55.27 -44.23 9.46
N SER A 157 54.45 -44.86 8.63
CA SER A 157 52.97 -44.78 8.67
C SER A 157 52.32 -45.09 10.03
N ARG A 158 53.04 -45.70 10.97
CA ARG A 158 52.57 -46.03 12.33
C ARG A 158 53.01 -44.99 13.36
N ASN A 159 53.78 -43.97 12.98
CA ASN A 159 54.18 -42.89 13.86
C ASN A 159 52.98 -41.95 14.10
N SER A 160 52.34 -42.10 15.25
CA SER A 160 51.17 -41.28 15.61
C SER A 160 51.53 -39.80 15.77
N GLU A 161 52.73 -39.46 16.27
CA GLU A 161 53.13 -38.07 16.48
C GLU A 161 53.24 -37.29 15.16
N ILE A 162 53.92 -37.84 14.15
CA ILE A 162 53.99 -37.22 12.82
C ILE A 162 52.61 -37.18 12.16
N SER A 163 51.81 -38.24 12.30
CA SER A 163 50.44 -38.26 11.78
C SER A 163 49.56 -37.18 12.40
N ASP A 164 49.69 -36.96 13.71
CA ASP A 164 48.95 -35.94 14.46
C ASP A 164 49.42 -34.54 14.06
N LEU A 165 50.74 -34.28 14.03
CA LEU A 165 51.31 -33.00 13.57
C LEU A 165 50.95 -32.67 12.12
N HIS A 166 50.95 -33.67 11.24
CA HIS A 166 50.51 -33.50 9.85
C HIS A 166 49.02 -33.12 9.79
N SER A 167 48.17 -33.80 10.56
CA SER A 167 46.74 -33.45 10.67
C SER A 167 46.54 -32.03 11.19
N ASP A 168 47.24 -31.65 12.26
CA ASP A 168 47.17 -30.32 12.87
C ASP A 168 47.63 -29.22 11.90
N LEU A 169 48.71 -29.47 11.15
CA LEU A 169 49.18 -28.55 10.11
C LEU A 169 48.14 -28.38 8.99
N TYR A 170 47.51 -29.46 8.54
CA TYR A 170 46.45 -29.41 7.53
C TYR A 170 45.17 -28.73 8.03
N GLN A 171 44.83 -28.87 9.31
CA GLN A 171 43.75 -28.10 9.93
C GLN A 171 44.07 -26.60 9.93
N LEU A 172 45.31 -26.22 10.27
CA LEU A 172 45.75 -24.82 10.20
C LEU A 172 45.74 -24.28 8.76
N ILE A 173 46.21 -25.06 7.78
CA ILE A 173 46.15 -24.71 6.35
C ILE A 173 44.70 -24.45 5.92
N SER A 174 43.77 -25.34 6.30
CA SER A 174 42.35 -25.19 6.00
C SER A 174 41.73 -23.97 6.69
N SER A 175 42.14 -23.68 7.93
CA SER A 175 41.72 -22.50 8.68
C SER A 175 42.14 -21.21 7.97
N LYS A 176 43.42 -21.11 7.58
CA LYS A 176 43.94 -19.93 6.87
C LYS A 176 43.26 -19.70 5.52
N LYS A 177 43.03 -20.78 4.75
CA LYS A 177 42.22 -20.73 3.52
C LYS A 177 40.80 -20.24 3.80
N SER A 178 40.19 -20.66 4.91
CA SER A 178 38.84 -20.21 5.29
C SER A 178 38.81 -18.73 5.63
N PHE A 179 39.82 -18.22 6.33
CA PHE A 179 39.94 -16.77 6.61
C PHE A 179 40.07 -15.94 5.33
N ASP A 180 40.94 -16.35 4.40
CA ASP A 180 41.14 -15.65 3.12
C ASP A 180 39.86 -15.69 2.25
N ASN A 181 39.20 -16.84 2.18
CA ASN A 181 37.92 -16.98 1.46
C ASN A 181 36.82 -16.13 2.11
N GLY A 182 36.79 -16.03 3.44
CA GLY A 182 35.84 -15.18 4.17
C GLY A 182 35.94 -13.73 3.75
N LYS A 183 37.17 -13.20 3.65
CA LYS A 183 37.43 -11.85 3.13
C LYS A 183 36.96 -11.67 1.69
N GLN A 184 37.23 -12.64 0.83
CA GLN A 184 36.78 -12.60 -0.55
C GLN A 184 35.24 -12.57 -0.66
N TYR A 185 34.55 -13.41 0.10
CA TYR A 185 33.09 -13.41 0.12
C TYR A 185 32.50 -12.11 0.67
N MET A 186 33.17 -11.50 1.65
CA MET A 186 32.80 -10.17 2.16
C MET A 186 32.93 -9.09 1.08
N ASP A 187 34.03 -9.08 0.32
CA ASP A 187 34.23 -8.17 -0.82
C ASP A 187 33.18 -8.38 -1.93
N ASP A 188 32.77 -9.63 -2.15
CA ASP A 188 31.72 -10.02 -3.09
C ASP A 188 30.29 -9.76 -2.56
N LYS A 189 30.16 -9.21 -1.34
CA LYS A 189 28.90 -8.99 -0.59
C LYS A 189 28.08 -10.26 -0.31
N ASP A 190 28.70 -11.43 -0.39
CA ASP A 190 28.10 -12.69 0.06
C ASP A 190 28.40 -12.90 1.55
N TYR A 191 27.76 -12.06 2.39
CA TYR A 191 28.04 -12.00 3.83
C TYR A 191 27.77 -13.32 4.55
N GLN A 192 26.80 -14.14 4.08
CA GLN A 192 26.53 -15.44 4.69
C GLN A 192 27.68 -16.42 4.42
N SER A 193 28.14 -16.52 3.17
CA SER A 193 29.31 -17.35 2.84
C SER A 193 30.57 -16.85 3.57
N ALA A 194 30.71 -15.53 3.74
CA ALA A 194 31.81 -14.94 4.50
C ALA A 194 31.79 -15.39 5.98
N ILE A 195 30.64 -15.26 6.65
CA ILE A 195 30.44 -15.68 8.04
C ILE A 195 30.69 -17.19 8.19
N ASP A 196 30.19 -18.01 7.27
CA ASP A 196 30.42 -19.47 7.28
C ASP A 196 31.93 -19.80 7.17
N CYS A 197 32.65 -19.08 6.32
CA CYS A 197 34.11 -19.20 6.20
C CYS A 197 34.84 -18.78 7.48
N PHE A 198 34.48 -17.62 8.06
CA PHE A 198 35.08 -17.15 9.30
C PHE A 198 34.83 -18.08 10.49
N ASN A 199 33.66 -18.72 10.57
CA ASN A 199 33.35 -19.74 11.57
C ASN A 199 34.19 -21.03 11.47
N ASN A 200 34.85 -21.27 10.32
CA ASN A 200 35.75 -22.41 10.13
C ASN A 200 37.21 -22.10 10.53
N VAL A 201 37.51 -20.88 10.97
CA VAL A 201 38.84 -20.49 11.46
C VAL A 201 39.03 -21.04 12.87
N ILE A 202 40.12 -21.76 13.12
CA ILE A 202 40.39 -22.43 14.40
C ILE A 202 41.20 -21.55 15.35
N SER A 203 41.13 -21.81 16.66
CA SER A 203 41.83 -21.04 17.70
C SER A 203 43.36 -21.02 17.58
N ASP A 204 43.93 -22.01 16.89
CA ASP A 204 45.37 -22.07 16.63
C ASP A 204 45.82 -21.08 15.55
N ASP A 205 44.91 -20.55 14.73
CA ASP A 205 45.22 -19.58 13.68
C ASP A 205 45.46 -18.19 14.29
N GLU A 206 46.56 -17.53 13.93
CA GLU A 206 46.85 -16.15 14.39
C GLU A 206 45.72 -15.15 14.09
N ASN A 207 44.89 -15.45 13.08
CA ASN A 207 43.77 -14.60 12.67
C ASN A 207 42.51 -14.80 13.53
N TYR A 208 42.46 -15.83 14.38
CA TYR A 208 41.26 -16.22 15.12
C TYR A 208 40.72 -15.08 16.01
N GLU A 209 41.60 -14.29 16.63
CA GLU A 209 41.17 -13.16 17.48
C GLU A 209 40.43 -12.07 16.69
N GLN A 210 40.68 -11.93 15.38
CA GLN A 210 40.02 -10.93 14.54
C GLN A 210 38.69 -11.42 13.95
N VAL A 211 38.42 -12.73 13.99
CA VAL A 211 37.24 -13.35 13.35
C VAL A 211 35.93 -12.75 13.85
N SER A 212 35.82 -12.46 15.15
CA SER A 212 34.60 -11.84 15.69
C SER A 212 34.34 -10.45 15.12
N ASP A 213 35.39 -9.69 14.84
CA ASP A 213 35.28 -8.35 14.27
C ASP A 213 34.81 -8.44 12.81
N TYR A 214 35.38 -9.36 12.02
CA TYR A 214 34.93 -9.60 10.64
C TYR A 214 33.49 -10.11 10.56
N ILE A 215 33.08 -11.00 11.47
CA ILE A 215 31.68 -11.46 11.53
C ILE A 215 30.76 -10.28 11.85
N SER A 216 31.11 -9.45 12.83
CA SER A 216 30.34 -8.25 13.19
C SER A 216 30.25 -7.25 12.03
N GLU A 217 31.34 -7.06 11.28
CA GLU A 217 31.40 -6.21 10.09
C GLU A 217 30.52 -6.75 8.95
N CYS A 218 30.51 -8.07 8.73
CA CYS A 218 29.61 -8.72 7.76
C CYS A 218 28.14 -8.52 8.15
N GLU A 219 27.80 -8.72 9.43
CA GLU A 219 26.43 -8.51 9.94
C GLU A 219 25.99 -7.05 9.76
N GLU A 220 26.83 -6.07 10.11
CA GLU A 220 26.50 -4.65 9.95
C GLU A 220 26.40 -4.22 8.49
N SER A 221 27.29 -4.73 7.63
CA SER A 221 27.27 -4.45 6.19
C SER A 221 26.01 -5.02 5.54
N PHE A 222 25.59 -6.22 5.92
CA PHE A 222 24.33 -6.81 5.46
C PHE A 222 23.13 -5.94 5.83
N LYS A 223 23.05 -5.47 7.09
CA LYS A 223 21.97 -4.57 7.53
C LYS A 223 21.99 -3.26 6.73
N THR A 224 23.18 -2.69 6.53
CA THR A 224 23.36 -1.43 5.79
C THR A 224 22.89 -1.57 4.35
N ASP A 225 23.25 -2.66 3.65
CA ASP A 225 22.81 -2.91 2.28
C ASP A 225 21.26 -3.00 2.18
N ILE A 226 20.57 -3.52 3.20
CA ILE A 226 19.10 -3.54 3.25
C ILE A 226 18.54 -2.11 3.35
N PHE A 227 19.07 -1.29 4.25
CA PHE A 227 18.64 0.10 4.42
C PHE A 227 18.95 0.95 3.17
N ASP A 228 20.11 0.77 2.56
CA ASP A 228 20.49 1.45 1.31
C ASP A 228 19.56 1.07 0.16
N SER A 229 19.19 -0.22 0.07
CA SER A 229 18.19 -0.67 -0.91
C SER A 229 16.83 -0.01 -0.67
N ALA A 230 16.37 0.10 0.58
CA ALA A 230 15.10 0.75 0.91
C ALA A 230 15.15 2.25 0.56
N ASN A 231 16.25 2.92 0.91
CA ASN A 231 16.48 4.33 0.60
C ASN A 231 16.50 4.59 -0.91
N SER A 232 17.09 3.71 -1.71
CA SER A 232 17.08 3.84 -3.17
C SER A 232 15.65 3.81 -3.75
N TYR A 233 14.76 2.98 -3.21
CA TYR A 233 13.34 3.01 -3.61
C TYR A 233 12.68 4.33 -3.17
N ALA A 234 12.93 4.79 -1.95
CA ALA A 234 12.36 6.02 -1.41
C ALA A 234 12.82 7.28 -2.16
N GLU A 235 14.08 7.33 -2.63
CA GLU A 235 14.60 8.42 -3.48
C GLU A 235 13.87 8.56 -4.82
N ASN A 236 13.26 7.47 -5.30
CA ASN A 236 12.44 7.44 -6.49
C ASN A 236 10.94 7.63 -6.20
N GLY A 237 10.57 7.98 -4.95
CA GLY A 237 9.18 8.12 -4.52
C GLY A 237 8.43 6.80 -4.33
N ASN A 238 9.12 5.65 -4.43
CA ASN A 238 8.51 4.33 -4.28
C ASN A 238 8.50 3.87 -2.81
N TYR A 239 7.80 4.60 -1.95
CA TYR A 239 7.81 4.32 -0.50
C TYR A 239 7.21 2.97 -0.13
N SER A 240 6.20 2.49 -0.86
CA SER A 240 5.63 1.14 -0.68
C SER A 240 6.70 0.06 -0.81
N GLU A 241 7.54 0.16 -1.84
CA GLU A 241 8.64 -0.79 -2.06
C GLU A 241 9.76 -0.62 -1.03
N ALA A 242 10.05 0.61 -0.61
CA ALA A 242 11.00 0.87 0.47
C ALA A 242 10.58 0.19 1.79
N ILE A 243 9.32 0.35 2.19
CA ILE A 243 8.74 -0.30 3.38
C ILE A 243 8.76 -1.82 3.22
N ASN A 244 8.36 -2.34 2.07
CA ASN A 244 8.36 -3.77 1.75
C ASN A 244 9.75 -4.41 1.87
N VAL A 245 10.81 -3.71 1.44
CA VAL A 245 12.21 -4.15 1.62
C VAL A 245 12.54 -4.31 3.10
N LEU A 246 12.18 -3.34 3.94
CA LEU A 246 12.43 -3.40 5.38
C LEU A 246 11.62 -4.52 6.05
N GLU A 247 10.31 -4.58 5.79
CA GLU A 247 9.40 -5.56 6.41
C GLU A 247 9.79 -7.01 6.08
N LYS A 248 10.17 -7.29 4.82
CA LYS A 248 10.63 -8.62 4.38
C LYS A 248 11.90 -9.08 5.09
N ASN A 249 12.74 -8.13 5.52
CA ASN A 249 13.99 -8.42 6.21
C ASN A 249 13.90 -8.18 7.72
N SER A 250 12.70 -7.93 8.26
CA SER A 250 12.47 -7.57 9.66
C SER A 250 13.06 -8.58 10.66
N GLU A 251 13.14 -9.87 10.32
CA GLU A 251 13.80 -10.88 11.15
C GLU A 251 15.25 -10.52 11.50
N TYR A 252 15.96 -9.85 10.58
CA TYR A 252 17.37 -9.49 10.72
C TYR A 252 17.60 -8.06 11.25
N ILE A 253 16.64 -7.15 11.05
CA ILE A 253 16.84 -5.72 11.29
C ILE A 253 15.85 -5.07 12.26
N LYS A 254 14.81 -5.76 12.75
CA LYS A 254 13.77 -5.15 13.61
C LYS A 254 14.31 -4.57 14.92
N ASP A 255 15.41 -5.12 15.43
CA ASP A 255 16.04 -4.68 16.68
C ASP A 255 17.07 -3.55 16.43
N ASP A 256 17.32 -3.21 15.17
CA ASP A 256 18.14 -2.06 14.76
C ASP A 256 17.33 -0.76 14.87
N SER A 257 17.92 0.28 15.47
CA SER A 257 17.22 1.57 15.66
C SER A 257 16.78 2.21 14.35
N ARG A 258 17.53 1.98 13.26
CA ARG A 258 17.23 2.52 11.93
C ARG A 258 15.92 1.98 11.34
N TYR A 259 15.45 0.81 11.79
CA TYR A 259 14.26 0.15 11.23
C TYR A 259 13.00 1.01 11.41
N ASN A 260 12.65 1.32 12.66
CA ASN A 260 11.47 2.12 12.94
C ASN A 260 11.65 3.56 12.44
N GLU A 261 12.85 4.14 12.59
CA GLU A 261 13.15 5.49 12.08
C GLU A 261 12.92 5.61 10.56
N SER A 262 13.31 4.59 9.79
CA SER A 262 13.13 4.58 8.34
C SER A 262 11.65 4.43 7.96
N ILE A 263 10.94 3.49 8.59
CA ILE A 263 9.50 3.30 8.34
C ILE A 263 8.71 4.56 8.67
N ASP A 264 8.92 5.14 9.84
CA ASP A 264 8.26 6.37 10.26
C ASP A 264 8.59 7.54 9.32
N GLY A 265 9.84 7.64 8.88
CA GLY A 265 10.28 8.61 7.88
C GLY A 265 9.55 8.46 6.55
N TYR A 266 9.35 7.23 6.06
CA TYR A 266 8.61 6.98 4.83
C TYR A 266 7.11 7.26 4.99
N TYR A 267 6.50 6.88 6.12
CA TYR A 267 5.11 7.23 6.45
C TYR A 267 4.88 8.75 6.51
N SER A 268 5.82 9.51 7.05
CA SER A 268 5.76 10.98 7.06
C SER A 268 5.72 11.52 5.62
N LYS A 269 6.61 11.03 4.74
CA LYS A 269 6.66 11.48 3.34
C LYS A 269 5.36 11.16 2.57
N ILE A 270 4.81 9.95 2.77
CA ILE A 270 3.51 9.56 2.20
C ILE A 270 2.42 10.54 2.64
N SER A 271 2.40 10.88 3.94
CA SER A 271 1.39 11.80 4.51
C SER A 271 1.53 13.22 3.97
N ASP A 272 2.77 13.72 3.83
CA ASP A 272 3.06 15.03 3.26
C ASP A 272 2.63 15.14 1.78
N GLU A 273 2.93 14.11 0.98
CA GLU A 273 2.50 14.04 -0.42
C GLU A 273 0.97 13.94 -0.54
N ALA A 274 0.34 13.17 0.34
CA ALA A 274 -1.11 13.06 0.40
C ALA A 274 -1.77 14.40 0.68
N LYS A 275 -1.26 15.13 1.68
CA LYS A 275 -1.76 16.46 2.06
C LYS A 275 -1.67 17.44 0.90
N LYS A 276 -0.51 17.53 0.25
CA LYS A 276 -0.31 18.40 -0.91
C LYS A 276 -1.31 18.10 -2.04
N LYS A 277 -1.51 16.82 -2.35
CA LYS A 277 -2.43 16.42 -3.43
C LYS A 277 -3.89 16.67 -3.07
N ILE A 278 -4.27 16.53 -1.80
CA ILE A 278 -5.60 16.91 -1.32
C ILE A 278 -5.80 18.43 -1.44
N ASP A 279 -4.81 19.24 -1.05
CA ASP A 279 -4.87 20.70 -1.19
C ASP A 279 -5.05 21.12 -2.66
N ASP A 280 -4.41 20.41 -3.61
CA ASP A 280 -4.59 20.63 -5.05
C ASP A 280 -6.02 20.28 -5.53
N TYR A 281 -6.59 19.18 -5.04
CA TYR A 281 -7.98 18.82 -5.34
C TYR A 281 -8.98 19.84 -4.78
N PHE A 282 -8.77 20.32 -3.56
CA PHE A 282 -9.59 21.37 -2.95
C PHE A 282 -9.54 22.65 -3.76
N SER A 283 -8.34 23.07 -4.18
CA SER A 283 -8.14 24.27 -4.98
C SER A 283 -8.79 24.20 -6.37
N SER A 284 -9.08 23.00 -6.86
CA SER A 284 -9.75 22.77 -8.16
C SER A 284 -11.24 22.43 -8.04
N GLY A 285 -11.80 22.35 -6.82
CA GLY A 285 -13.18 21.92 -6.58
C GLY A 285 -13.44 20.43 -6.81
N SER A 286 -12.39 19.61 -6.89
CA SER A 286 -12.46 18.18 -7.23
C SER A 286 -12.57 17.31 -5.97
N TYR A 287 -13.60 17.56 -5.14
CA TYR A 287 -13.73 16.93 -3.81
C TYR A 287 -13.94 15.41 -3.85
N SER A 288 -14.73 14.92 -4.80
CA SER A 288 -14.96 13.47 -4.97
C SER A 288 -13.66 12.72 -5.31
N ASP A 289 -12.78 13.34 -6.10
CA ASP A 289 -11.45 12.80 -6.40
C ASP A 289 -10.53 12.83 -5.17
N ALA A 290 -10.63 13.86 -4.33
CA ALA A 290 -9.91 13.94 -3.06
C ALA A 290 -10.33 12.80 -2.11
N CYS A 291 -11.64 12.58 -1.94
CA CYS A 291 -12.20 11.48 -1.13
C CYS A 291 -11.69 10.13 -1.64
N THR A 292 -11.83 9.86 -2.94
CA THR A 292 -11.38 8.61 -3.56
C THR A 292 -9.88 8.40 -3.36
N TYR A 293 -9.08 9.45 -3.54
CA TYR A 293 -7.64 9.37 -3.37
C TYR A 293 -7.24 9.02 -1.93
N ILE A 294 -7.77 9.72 -0.93
CA ILE A 294 -7.40 9.46 0.47
C ILE A 294 -7.96 8.13 0.98
N ASP A 295 -9.16 7.72 0.55
CA ASP A 295 -9.75 6.42 0.93
C ASP A 295 -8.90 5.25 0.42
N ASN A 296 -8.41 5.34 -0.82
CA ASN A 296 -7.48 4.37 -1.39
C ASN A 296 -6.16 4.35 -0.61
N LEU A 297 -5.62 5.52 -0.26
CA LEU A 297 -4.35 5.61 0.45
C LEU A 297 -4.44 5.08 1.89
N VAL A 298 -5.53 5.38 2.61
CA VAL A 298 -5.81 4.80 3.93
C VAL A 298 -5.98 3.27 3.85
N SER A 299 -6.55 2.76 2.76
CA SER A 299 -6.69 1.32 2.52
C SER A 299 -5.36 0.63 2.22
N GLU A 300 -4.49 1.29 1.46
CA GLU A 300 -3.14 0.81 1.14
C GLU A 300 -2.21 0.85 2.37
N TYR A 301 -2.36 1.88 3.20
CA TYR A 301 -1.52 2.12 4.38
C TYR A 301 -2.35 2.25 5.68
N PRO A 302 -2.99 1.15 6.15
CA PRO A 302 -3.90 1.19 7.29
C PRO A 302 -3.21 1.53 8.63
N ASN A 303 -1.88 1.41 8.68
CA ASN A 303 -1.06 1.67 9.87
C ASN A 303 -0.64 3.14 10.02
N ILE A 304 -0.93 4.01 9.03
CA ILE A 304 -0.60 5.44 9.11
C ILE A 304 -1.77 6.20 9.69
N ASP A 305 -1.72 6.50 10.99
CA ASP A 305 -2.78 7.27 11.66
C ASP A 305 -2.90 8.70 11.12
N GLU A 306 -1.80 9.29 10.64
CA GLU A 306 -1.83 10.62 10.04
C GLU A 306 -2.69 10.67 8.77
N LEU A 307 -2.73 9.61 7.96
CA LEU A 307 -3.64 9.55 6.80
C LEU A 307 -5.11 9.53 7.22
N LYS A 308 -5.44 8.86 8.32
CA LYS A 308 -6.81 8.86 8.88
C LYS A 308 -7.17 10.25 9.41
N ASN A 309 -6.21 10.94 10.04
CA ASN A 309 -6.40 12.33 10.49
C ASN A 309 -6.64 13.26 9.30
N ILE A 310 -5.84 13.14 8.23
CA ILE A 310 -6.00 13.89 7.00
C ILE A 310 -7.38 13.60 6.37
N GLN A 311 -7.80 12.34 6.29
CA GLN A 311 -9.11 11.94 5.78
C GLN A 311 -10.25 12.62 6.56
N ASN A 312 -10.20 12.56 7.90
CA ASN A 312 -11.22 13.17 8.75
C ASN A 312 -11.24 14.70 8.63
N SER A 313 -10.06 15.34 8.65
CA SER A 313 -9.96 16.79 8.50
C SER A 313 -10.47 17.25 7.13
N MET A 314 -10.18 16.49 6.08
CA MET A 314 -10.63 16.76 4.73
C MET A 314 -12.17 16.70 4.64
N LYS A 315 -12.79 15.63 5.18
CA LYS A 315 -14.25 15.48 5.22
C LYS A 315 -14.92 16.63 5.97
N ASN A 316 -14.39 17.00 7.13
CA ASN A 316 -14.91 18.12 7.91
C ASN A 316 -14.81 19.46 7.17
N ASN A 317 -13.66 19.75 6.56
CA ASN A 317 -13.48 20.98 5.78
C ASN A 317 -14.45 21.06 4.59
N TYR A 318 -14.75 19.93 3.95
CA TYR A 318 -15.72 19.89 2.87
C TYR A 318 -17.17 20.08 3.36
N ILE A 319 -17.53 19.52 4.52
CA ILE A 319 -18.82 19.79 5.18
C ILE A 319 -18.96 21.28 5.46
N ASP A 320 -17.95 21.90 6.08
CA ASP A 320 -17.94 23.33 6.38
C ASP A 320 -18.09 24.17 5.11
N HIS A 321 -17.41 23.79 4.02
CA HIS A 321 -17.54 24.47 2.74
C HIS A 321 -18.97 24.43 2.20
N ILE A 322 -19.61 23.25 2.17
CA ILE A 322 -20.99 23.07 1.70
C ILE A 322 -21.98 23.85 2.56
N LEU A 323 -21.83 23.81 3.89
CA LEU A 323 -22.71 24.54 4.80
C LEU A 323 -22.59 26.06 4.59
N ASN A 324 -21.37 26.59 4.44
CA ASN A 324 -21.15 28.02 4.18
C ASN A 324 -21.71 28.47 2.83
N GLU A 325 -21.55 27.67 1.77
CA GLU A 325 -22.13 27.99 0.45
C GLU A 325 -23.66 27.94 0.49
N ALA A 326 -24.23 26.92 1.12
CA ALA A 326 -25.68 26.81 1.27
C ALA A 326 -26.25 27.96 2.12
N GLU A 327 -25.59 28.33 3.22
CA GLU A 327 -25.98 29.46 4.06
C GLU A 327 -25.93 30.79 3.28
N ALA A 328 -24.92 30.99 2.43
CA ALA A 328 -24.85 32.16 1.57
C ALA A 328 -26.04 32.23 0.59
N SER A 329 -26.40 31.12 -0.06
CA SER A 329 -27.58 31.05 -0.92
C SER A 329 -28.89 31.26 -0.12
N PHE A 330 -28.97 30.67 1.08
CA PHE A 330 -30.13 30.78 1.95
C PHE A 330 -30.36 32.24 2.40
N ASN A 331 -29.32 32.94 2.86
CA ASN A 331 -29.37 34.35 3.24
C ASN A 331 -29.75 35.28 2.08
N ASN A 332 -29.45 34.86 0.85
CA ASN A 332 -29.87 35.55 -0.37
C ASN A 332 -31.31 35.19 -0.81
N LYS A 333 -32.05 34.41 -0.01
CA LYS A 333 -33.38 33.86 -0.30
C LYS A 333 -33.42 32.93 -1.52
N ASN A 334 -32.27 32.42 -1.95
CA ASN A 334 -32.15 31.41 -2.99
C ASN A 334 -32.33 30.01 -2.39
N TYR A 335 -33.48 29.73 -1.78
CA TYR A 335 -33.71 28.48 -1.02
C TYR A 335 -33.52 27.22 -1.88
N SER A 336 -33.89 27.25 -3.16
CA SER A 336 -33.69 26.12 -4.07
C SER A 336 -32.21 25.80 -4.29
N GLU A 337 -31.38 26.83 -4.43
CA GLU A 337 -29.93 26.68 -4.58
C GLU A 337 -29.30 26.17 -3.28
N ALA A 338 -29.68 26.75 -2.14
CA ALA A 338 -29.20 26.33 -0.82
C ALA A 338 -29.49 24.84 -0.56
N VAL A 339 -30.71 24.38 -0.86
CA VAL A 339 -31.11 22.98 -0.74
C VAL A 339 -30.29 22.09 -1.70
N SER A 340 -30.16 22.50 -2.97
CA SER A 340 -29.39 21.74 -3.97
C SER A 340 -27.91 21.61 -3.59
N THR A 341 -27.28 22.63 -3.02
CA THR A 341 -25.88 22.61 -2.58
C THR A 341 -25.68 21.56 -1.48
N ILE A 342 -26.59 21.49 -0.51
CA ILE A 342 -26.53 20.48 0.56
C ILE A 342 -26.75 19.07 0.01
N GLU A 343 -27.71 18.88 -0.91
CA GLU A 343 -27.93 17.57 -1.55
C GLU A 343 -26.68 17.07 -2.30
N ILE A 344 -25.97 17.97 -2.99
CA ILE A 344 -24.71 17.63 -3.65
C ILE A 344 -23.67 17.18 -2.60
N GLY A 345 -23.53 17.92 -1.51
CA GLY A 345 -22.61 17.58 -0.42
C GLY A 345 -22.90 16.21 0.21
N ILE A 346 -24.17 15.94 0.53
CA ILE A 346 -24.63 14.65 1.09
C ILE A 346 -24.24 13.49 0.15
N ASN A 347 -24.53 13.62 -1.14
CA ASN A 347 -24.22 12.59 -2.14
C ASN A 347 -22.71 12.32 -2.29
N GLN A 348 -21.85 13.32 -2.06
CA GLN A 348 -20.40 13.18 -2.23
C GLN A 348 -19.69 12.55 -1.03
N ILE A 349 -20.17 12.78 0.19
CA ILE A 349 -19.52 12.27 1.42
C ILE A 349 -20.04 10.87 1.81
N GLY A 350 -21.27 10.54 1.42
CA GLY A 350 -21.96 9.32 1.84
C GLY A 350 -22.66 9.51 3.19
N ASP A 351 -23.93 9.10 3.25
CA ASP A 351 -24.91 9.44 4.29
C ASP A 351 -24.50 9.03 5.72
N ASP A 352 -24.37 10.03 6.60
CA ASP A 352 -25.01 10.18 7.94
C ASP A 352 -24.38 11.38 8.69
N ASN A 353 -24.29 12.55 8.03
CA ASN A 353 -23.82 13.75 8.71
C ASN A 353 -25.02 14.54 9.28
N PRO A 354 -25.13 14.67 10.62
CA PRO A 354 -26.29 15.31 11.23
C PRO A 354 -26.39 16.80 10.88
N ASP A 355 -25.27 17.49 10.68
CA ASP A 355 -25.27 18.92 10.35
C ASP A 355 -25.87 19.12 8.95
N LEU A 356 -25.36 18.43 7.93
CA LEU A 356 -25.93 18.47 6.57
C LEU A 356 -27.40 18.05 6.55
N ASN A 357 -27.78 16.96 7.23
CA ASN A 357 -29.15 16.44 7.21
C ASN A 357 -30.16 17.38 7.90
N ASN A 358 -29.75 17.98 9.02
CA ASN A 358 -30.58 18.95 9.73
C ASN A 358 -30.73 20.25 8.93
N THR A 359 -29.62 20.79 8.40
CA THR A 359 -29.66 22.00 7.57
C THR A 359 -30.46 21.77 6.28
N TYR A 360 -30.33 20.60 5.64
CA TYR A 360 -31.16 20.22 4.49
C TYR A 360 -32.64 20.27 4.83
N SER A 361 -33.04 19.61 5.93
CA SER A 361 -34.44 19.55 6.36
C SER A 361 -35.00 20.93 6.72
N GLU A 362 -34.17 21.76 7.37
CA GLU A 362 -34.50 23.15 7.70
C GLU A 362 -34.70 23.97 6.43
N TYR A 363 -33.71 24.03 5.54
CA TYR A 363 -33.75 24.87 4.33
C TYR A 363 -34.86 24.43 3.37
N LYS A 364 -35.10 23.12 3.25
CA LYS A 364 -36.20 22.57 2.45
C LYS A 364 -37.56 23.08 2.91
N SER A 365 -37.73 23.38 4.20
CA SER A 365 -39.00 23.92 4.73
C SER A 365 -39.29 25.36 4.31
N TYR A 366 -38.33 26.06 3.72
CA TYR A 366 -38.49 27.41 3.17
C TYR A 366 -38.78 27.39 1.66
N LEU A 367 -38.74 26.23 1.01
CA LEU A 367 -39.15 26.12 -0.39
C LEU A 367 -40.64 26.50 -0.52
N PRO A 368 -41.00 27.30 -1.53
CA PRO A 368 -42.40 27.57 -1.83
C PRO A 368 -43.16 26.27 -2.11
N THR A 369 -44.41 26.20 -1.67
CA THR A 369 -45.31 25.08 -1.98
C THR A 369 -46.52 25.63 -2.72
N TYR A 370 -46.76 25.19 -3.94
CA TYR A 370 -47.95 25.63 -4.67
C TYR A 370 -49.20 24.92 -4.14
N ILE A 371 -50.36 25.59 -4.22
CA ILE A 371 -51.61 25.06 -3.69
C ILE A 371 -52.08 23.78 -4.40
N ASP A 372 -51.70 23.62 -5.67
CA ASP A 372 -51.96 22.43 -6.47
C ASP A 372 -51.02 21.26 -6.14
N GLU A 373 -49.91 21.52 -5.44
CA GLU A 373 -49.01 20.50 -4.88
C GLU A 373 -49.47 20.01 -3.50
N LEU A 374 -50.45 20.69 -2.87
CA LEU A 374 -51.02 20.30 -1.59
C LEU A 374 -52.27 19.43 -1.77
N GLU A 375 -52.34 18.33 -1.03
CA GLU A 375 -53.59 17.60 -0.87
C GLU A 375 -54.56 18.37 0.02
N TYR A 376 -55.82 18.47 -0.42
CA TYR A 376 -56.89 19.03 0.40
C TYR A 376 -57.25 18.05 1.53
N LEU A 377 -57.51 18.58 2.72
CA LEU A 377 -58.02 17.86 3.89
C LEU A 377 -59.48 17.44 3.72
N SER A 378 -60.29 18.33 3.16
CA SER A 378 -61.71 18.11 2.91
C SER A 378 -62.17 18.99 1.74
N CYS A 379 -63.24 18.60 1.05
CA CYS A 379 -63.90 19.47 0.09
C CYS A 379 -65.41 19.23 0.06
N SER A 380 -66.15 20.23 -0.41
CA SER A 380 -67.61 20.21 -0.53
C SER A 380 -68.18 19.24 -1.57
N ARG A 381 -67.34 18.69 -2.46
CA ARG A 381 -67.77 17.85 -3.59
C ARG A 381 -67.33 16.41 -3.38
N ASP A 382 -68.23 15.46 -3.64
CA ASP A 382 -67.96 14.02 -3.55
C ASP A 382 -67.48 13.47 -4.91
N SER A 383 -66.43 14.08 -5.49
CA SER A 383 -65.91 13.73 -6.82
C SER A 383 -64.38 13.72 -6.86
N TYR A 384 -63.81 12.76 -7.60
CA TYR A 384 -62.36 12.60 -7.76
C TYR A 384 -61.66 13.85 -8.35
N ASP A 385 -62.37 14.64 -9.16
CA ASP A 385 -61.89 15.87 -9.83
C ASP A 385 -62.48 17.16 -9.22
N ALA A 386 -62.73 17.19 -7.90
CA ALA A 386 -63.39 18.32 -7.22
C ALA A 386 -62.65 19.66 -7.38
N VAL A 387 -61.33 19.62 -7.57
CA VAL A 387 -60.47 20.78 -7.81
C VAL A 387 -59.95 20.69 -9.25
N TYR A 388 -60.19 21.74 -10.04
CA TYR A 388 -59.60 21.89 -11.34
C TYR A 388 -58.14 22.32 -11.19
N LEU A 389 -57.25 21.37 -11.45
CA LEU A 389 -55.82 21.56 -11.55
C LEU A 389 -55.46 21.46 -13.02
N ASN A 390 -55.16 22.58 -13.66
CA ASN A 390 -54.70 22.58 -15.05
C ASN A 390 -53.33 23.23 -15.13
N GLU A 391 -52.35 22.39 -15.43
CA GLU A 391 -51.03 22.83 -15.86
C GLU A 391 -51.21 23.58 -17.19
N ASN A 392 -51.06 24.91 -17.18
CA ASN A 392 -51.14 25.81 -18.34
C ASN A 392 -52.53 26.38 -18.68
N LEU A 393 -53.31 26.75 -17.66
CA LEU A 393 -54.54 27.53 -17.88
C LEU A 393 -54.20 28.99 -18.23
N LYS A 394 -54.93 29.54 -19.20
CA LYS A 394 -54.81 30.96 -19.59
C LYS A 394 -55.78 31.84 -18.82
N ASP A 395 -55.31 32.99 -18.38
CA ASP A 395 -56.18 34.06 -17.88
C ASP A 395 -56.89 34.79 -19.04
N ASN A 396 -57.77 35.75 -18.75
CA ASN A 396 -58.50 36.50 -19.76
C ASN A 396 -57.67 37.56 -20.52
N THR A 397 -56.40 37.75 -20.17
CA THR A 397 -55.42 38.51 -20.96
C THR A 397 -54.67 37.64 -21.96
N GLY A 398 -54.71 36.31 -21.76
CA GLY A 398 -54.02 35.30 -22.56
C GLY A 398 -52.66 34.88 -21.99
N GLU A 399 -52.29 35.37 -20.79
CA GLU A 399 -51.11 34.89 -20.04
C GLU A 399 -51.36 33.45 -19.57
N GLU A 400 -50.35 32.60 -19.66
CA GLU A 400 -50.43 31.18 -19.35
C GLU A 400 -49.77 30.90 -18.01
N HIS A 401 -50.48 30.22 -17.10
CA HIS A 401 -50.04 29.94 -15.73
C HIS A 401 -49.90 28.44 -15.52
N ARG A 402 -48.81 28.03 -14.87
CA ARG A 402 -48.51 26.61 -14.63
C ARG A 402 -49.22 26.04 -13.42
N HIS A 403 -49.46 26.88 -12.41
CA HIS A 403 -50.13 26.50 -11.19
C HIS A 403 -51.49 27.20 -11.15
N SER A 404 -52.57 26.46 -11.43
CA SER A 404 -53.92 27.04 -11.42
C SER A 404 -54.83 26.22 -10.53
N TRP A 405 -55.68 26.93 -9.80
CA TRP A 405 -56.56 26.36 -8.81
C TRP A 405 -57.95 27.01 -8.89
N CYS A 406 -58.97 26.18 -9.09
CA CYS A 406 -60.36 26.56 -8.83
C CYS A 406 -61.18 25.29 -8.54
N LEU A 407 -62.30 25.42 -7.84
CA LEU A 407 -63.21 24.29 -7.68
C LEU A 407 -63.98 24.05 -8.97
N TYR A 408 -64.03 22.80 -9.41
CA TYR A 408 -64.79 22.43 -10.59
C TYR A 408 -66.27 22.75 -10.39
N ASP A 409 -66.91 23.28 -11.43
CA ASP A 409 -68.33 23.64 -11.39
C ASP A 409 -69.06 22.91 -12.53
N ASP A 410 -69.77 21.83 -12.20
CA ASP A 410 -70.57 21.00 -13.13
C ASP A 410 -71.83 21.71 -13.67
N HIS A 411 -72.13 22.94 -13.23
CA HIS A 411 -73.42 23.56 -13.50
C HIS A 411 -73.47 24.27 -14.86
N ASP A 412 -73.43 23.49 -15.94
CA ASP A 412 -73.93 23.95 -17.25
C ASP A 412 -75.42 23.64 -17.45
N ASP A 413 -76.13 22.85 -16.62
CA ASP A 413 -77.60 22.77 -16.79
C ASP A 413 -78.53 22.23 -15.69
N HIS A 414 -78.12 21.59 -14.58
CA HIS A 414 -79.12 20.93 -13.69
C HIS A 414 -79.15 21.34 -12.21
N ASP A 415 -80.41 21.49 -11.77
CA ASP A 415 -81.02 22.01 -10.55
C ASP A 415 -80.65 21.20 -9.28
N TRP A 416 -79.39 21.29 -8.86
CA TRP A 416 -78.95 20.84 -7.53
C TRP A 416 -78.46 22.03 -6.69
N SER A 417 -79.06 22.13 -5.50
CA SER A 417 -79.01 23.21 -4.49
C SER A 417 -78.16 24.45 -4.77
N LYS A 418 -78.83 25.54 -5.20
CA LYS A 418 -78.32 26.93 -5.24
C LYS A 418 -77.87 27.50 -3.88
N ASP A 419 -77.97 26.71 -2.80
CA ASP A 419 -77.87 27.17 -1.41
C ASP A 419 -76.61 26.66 -0.69
N SER A 420 -75.79 25.81 -1.30
CA SER A 420 -74.56 25.29 -0.68
C SER A 420 -73.31 26.04 -1.17
N GLU A 421 -72.40 26.34 -0.24
CA GLU A 421 -71.07 26.86 -0.55
C GLU A 421 -70.18 25.76 -1.15
N ASP A 422 -69.42 26.11 -2.21
CA ASP A 422 -68.35 25.26 -2.73
C ASP A 422 -67.06 25.59 -1.97
N TYR A 423 -66.40 24.62 -1.35
CA TYR A 423 -65.14 24.85 -0.65
C TYR A 423 -64.15 23.69 -0.74
N ALA A 424 -62.88 23.99 -0.48
CA ALA A 424 -61.83 23.04 -0.11
C ALA A 424 -61.05 23.55 1.10
N GLU A 425 -60.65 22.63 1.97
CA GLU A 425 -59.84 22.90 3.16
C GLU A 425 -58.46 22.27 3.02
N TYR A 426 -57.43 22.97 3.48
CA TYR A 426 -56.03 22.56 3.41
C TYR A 426 -55.42 22.53 4.80
N PHE A 427 -54.73 21.44 5.14
CA PHE A 427 -54.05 21.31 6.43
C PHE A 427 -52.65 21.92 6.35
N LEU A 428 -52.52 23.18 6.80
CA LEU A 428 -51.27 23.92 6.81
C LEU A 428 -50.41 23.63 8.06
N ASN A 429 -51.05 23.27 9.17
CA ASN A 429 -50.39 22.98 10.46
C ASN A 429 -49.40 24.05 10.94
N GLY A 430 -49.64 25.33 10.60
CA GLY A 430 -48.79 26.46 10.96
C GLY A 430 -47.44 26.53 10.24
N LYS A 431 -47.25 25.80 9.14
CA LYS A 431 -45.96 25.71 8.41
C LYS A 431 -45.61 26.98 7.61
N TYR A 432 -46.61 27.76 7.21
CA TYR A 432 -46.46 28.87 6.27
C TYR A 432 -46.79 30.21 6.93
N ASN A 433 -46.24 31.29 6.36
CA ASN A 433 -46.51 32.67 6.80
C ASN A 433 -47.37 33.42 5.79
N THR A 434 -47.23 33.10 4.49
CA THR A 434 -47.92 33.83 3.43
C THR A 434 -48.56 32.84 2.47
N PHE A 435 -49.79 33.15 2.06
CA PHE A 435 -50.41 32.58 0.86
C PHE A 435 -50.61 33.72 -0.14
N SER A 436 -50.11 33.57 -1.35
CA SER A 436 -50.18 34.60 -2.39
C SER A 436 -50.50 34.01 -3.74
N GLY A 437 -50.99 34.82 -4.65
CA GLY A 437 -51.31 34.40 -6.01
C GLY A 437 -52.02 35.51 -6.77
N LYS A 438 -52.61 35.16 -7.91
CA LYS A 438 -53.41 36.05 -8.75
C LYS A 438 -54.85 35.57 -8.80
N CYS A 439 -55.82 36.44 -8.53
CA CYS A 439 -57.21 36.18 -8.84
C CYS A 439 -57.49 36.63 -10.29
N GLY A 440 -57.96 35.72 -11.15
CA GLY A 440 -58.16 36.00 -12.57
C GLY A 440 -59.40 35.31 -13.15
N VAL A 441 -59.91 35.84 -14.26
CA VAL A 441 -60.94 35.16 -15.07
C VAL A 441 -60.25 34.18 -16.00
N SER A 442 -60.75 32.95 -16.11
CA SER A 442 -60.25 32.01 -17.13
C SER A 442 -60.49 32.52 -18.56
N TYR A 443 -59.58 32.20 -19.46
CA TYR A 443 -59.66 32.62 -20.86
C TYR A 443 -61.01 32.21 -21.49
N GLU A 444 -61.52 31.02 -21.18
CA GLU A 444 -62.78 30.50 -21.72
C GLU A 444 -64.01 31.30 -21.24
N ARG A 445 -63.95 31.92 -20.06
CA ARG A 445 -65.06 32.70 -19.47
C ARG A 445 -64.94 34.21 -19.70
N ARG A 446 -63.99 34.67 -20.51
CA ARG A 446 -63.72 36.10 -20.82
C ARG A 446 -64.88 36.87 -21.48
N SER A 447 -65.96 36.20 -21.88
CA SER A 447 -67.16 36.82 -22.46
C SER A 447 -68.44 36.60 -21.63
N SER A 448 -68.29 36.06 -20.41
CA SER A 448 -69.40 35.89 -19.47
C SER A 448 -70.02 37.23 -19.06
N ASP A 449 -71.34 37.27 -18.90
CA ASP A 449 -72.09 38.39 -18.33
C ASP A 449 -72.29 38.25 -16.80
N LYS A 450 -71.78 37.15 -16.22
CA LYS A 450 -71.85 36.84 -14.79
C LYS A 450 -70.60 37.29 -14.05
N SER A 451 -70.69 37.28 -12.71
CA SER A 451 -69.57 37.58 -11.83
C SER A 451 -69.31 36.46 -10.81
N LYS A 452 -68.10 36.40 -10.26
CA LYS A 452 -67.75 35.50 -9.16
C LYS A 452 -66.60 36.06 -8.32
N TYR A 453 -66.49 35.58 -7.09
CA TYR A 453 -65.39 35.85 -6.17
C TYR A 453 -65.21 34.64 -5.24
N PHE A 454 -64.09 34.59 -4.53
CA PHE A 454 -63.85 33.60 -3.48
C PHE A 454 -63.51 34.27 -2.15
N ASP A 455 -63.76 33.55 -1.06
CA ASP A 455 -63.42 33.89 0.31
C ASP A 455 -62.38 32.91 0.83
N ILE A 456 -61.44 33.40 1.65
CA ILE A 456 -60.43 32.58 2.33
C ILE A 456 -60.59 32.74 3.83
N TYR A 457 -60.72 31.60 4.51
CA TYR A 457 -60.84 31.51 5.95
C TYR A 457 -59.62 30.82 6.56
N ALA A 458 -59.07 31.37 7.64
CA ALA A 458 -58.05 30.77 8.47
C ALA A 458 -58.64 30.30 9.79
N ASP A 459 -58.59 28.99 10.06
CA ASP A 459 -59.16 28.38 11.27
C ASP A 459 -60.63 28.81 11.53
N GLY A 460 -61.40 28.96 10.44
CA GLY A 460 -62.80 29.38 10.45
C GLY A 460 -63.04 30.90 10.45
N VAL A 461 -62.00 31.72 10.51
CA VAL A 461 -62.09 33.19 10.47
C VAL A 461 -61.85 33.70 9.07
N LEU A 462 -62.78 34.48 8.51
CA LEU A 462 -62.60 35.13 7.20
C LEU A 462 -61.42 36.10 7.26
N ILE A 463 -60.41 35.86 6.44
CA ILE A 463 -59.20 36.71 6.37
C ILE A 463 -59.03 37.41 5.02
N TYR A 464 -59.73 36.97 3.98
CA TYR A 464 -59.67 37.58 2.66
C TYR A 464 -60.93 37.30 1.83
N THR A 465 -61.33 38.30 1.05
CA THR A 465 -62.35 38.21 0.01
C THR A 465 -61.72 38.75 -1.27
N SER A 466 -61.75 37.96 -2.35
CA SER A 466 -61.21 38.39 -3.63
C SER A 466 -62.01 39.55 -4.23
N PRO A 467 -61.44 40.32 -5.17
CA PRO A 467 -62.26 41.17 -6.02
C PRO A 467 -63.35 40.35 -6.71
N THR A 468 -64.52 40.96 -6.90
CA THR A 468 -65.55 40.39 -7.76
C THR A 468 -65.11 40.47 -9.21
N MET A 469 -64.86 39.32 -9.81
CA MET A 469 -64.38 39.18 -11.17
C MET A 469 -65.54 39.16 -12.16
N ILE A 470 -65.42 39.95 -13.21
CA ILE A 470 -66.31 40.03 -14.37
C ILE A 470 -65.47 39.87 -15.64
N SER A 471 -66.09 39.68 -16.81
CA SER A 471 -65.39 39.46 -18.08
C SER A 471 -64.28 40.47 -18.40
N SER A 472 -64.41 41.72 -17.97
CA SER A 472 -63.43 42.79 -18.18
C SER A 472 -62.43 42.99 -17.04
N SER A 473 -62.46 42.20 -15.97
CA SER A 473 -61.51 42.30 -14.85
C SER A 473 -60.12 41.84 -15.28
N LEU A 474 -59.09 42.65 -15.06
CA LEU A 474 -57.70 42.17 -15.18
C LEU A 474 -57.35 41.29 -13.98
N PRO A 475 -56.40 40.34 -14.13
CA PRO A 475 -55.87 39.59 -12.99
C PRO A 475 -55.37 40.52 -11.89
N VAL A 476 -55.62 40.16 -10.63
CA VAL A 476 -55.25 40.95 -9.46
C VAL A 476 -54.44 40.10 -8.50
N ASP A 477 -53.22 40.56 -8.19
CA ASP A 477 -52.37 39.92 -7.18
C ASP A 477 -53.01 40.02 -5.78
N PHE A 478 -52.84 38.99 -4.97
CA PHE A 478 -53.18 38.98 -3.56
C PHE A 478 -52.06 38.34 -2.74
N SER A 479 -51.95 38.75 -1.48
CA SER A 479 -51.01 38.21 -0.51
C SER A 479 -51.65 38.32 0.87
N ILE A 480 -51.79 37.20 1.56
CA ILE A 480 -52.47 37.12 2.85
C ILE A 480 -51.56 36.45 3.89
N ASP A 481 -51.66 36.90 5.14
CA ASP A 481 -50.94 36.32 6.28
C ASP A 481 -51.68 35.05 6.74
N VAL A 482 -50.96 33.92 6.73
CA VAL A 482 -51.42 32.62 7.20
C VAL A 482 -50.54 32.08 8.35
N THR A 483 -49.80 32.97 9.02
CA THR A 483 -48.91 32.61 10.12
C THR A 483 -49.67 31.90 11.24
N GLY A 484 -49.22 30.69 11.58
CA GLY A 484 -49.81 29.87 12.65
C GLY A 484 -51.15 29.21 12.30
N VAL A 485 -51.66 29.38 11.07
CA VAL A 485 -52.94 28.80 10.62
C VAL A 485 -52.84 27.29 10.51
N LYS A 486 -53.79 26.56 11.11
CA LYS A 486 -53.81 25.09 11.03
C LYS A 486 -54.58 24.59 9.82
N VAL A 487 -55.75 25.16 9.56
CA VAL A 487 -56.61 24.83 8.43
C VAL A 487 -56.96 26.10 7.65
N LEU A 488 -56.68 26.09 6.35
CA LEU A 488 -57.09 27.13 5.42
C LEU A 488 -58.27 26.62 4.59
N LYS A 489 -59.40 27.35 4.59
CA LYS A 489 -60.55 27.06 3.73
C LYS A 489 -60.64 28.09 2.63
N ILE A 490 -60.72 27.66 1.38
CA ILE A 490 -61.06 28.51 0.24
C ILE A 490 -62.49 28.15 -0.17
N SER A 491 -63.37 29.16 -0.22
CA SER A 491 -64.80 28.99 -0.44
C SER A 491 -65.29 29.91 -1.56
N TYR A 492 -66.16 29.40 -2.41
CA TYR A 492 -66.98 30.19 -3.33
C TYR A 492 -68.39 30.28 -2.75
N PRO A 493 -68.87 31.49 -2.45
CA PRO A 493 -70.21 31.67 -1.91
C PRO A 493 -71.32 31.18 -2.86
N PRO A 494 -72.51 30.84 -2.31
CA PRO A 494 -73.62 30.28 -3.07
C PRO A 494 -74.04 31.14 -4.26
N LEU A 495 -74.58 30.50 -5.29
CA LEU A 495 -74.97 31.16 -6.53
C LEU A 495 -76.20 32.07 -6.30
N SER A 496 -76.02 33.39 -6.46
CA SER A 496 -77.15 34.33 -6.63
C SER A 496 -77.58 34.42 -8.09
N GLU A 497 -78.71 35.08 -8.41
CA GLU A 497 -79.22 35.24 -9.80
C GLU A 497 -78.19 35.85 -10.79
N HIS A 498 -77.08 36.42 -10.31
CA HIS A 498 -76.02 37.04 -11.11
C HIS A 498 -74.64 36.36 -10.95
N ALA A 499 -74.55 35.29 -10.15
CA ALA A 499 -73.32 34.54 -9.97
C ALA A 499 -73.07 33.59 -11.14
N GLY A 500 -71.84 33.56 -11.66
CA GLY A 500 -71.39 32.59 -12.65
C GLY A 500 -70.52 31.51 -12.03
N GLY A 501 -70.01 30.60 -12.85
CA GLY A 501 -69.21 29.50 -12.35
C GLY A 501 -67.85 29.91 -11.79
N ASN A 502 -67.26 29.02 -10.99
CA ASN A 502 -66.02 29.27 -10.22
C ASN A 502 -64.83 29.68 -11.11
N HIS A 503 -64.81 29.26 -12.38
CA HIS A 503 -63.83 29.67 -13.40
C HIS A 503 -63.80 31.17 -13.74
N LEU A 504 -64.71 31.98 -13.20
CA LEU A 504 -64.65 33.44 -13.27
C LEU A 504 -63.70 34.05 -12.24
N ALA A 505 -63.37 33.33 -11.17
CA ALA A 505 -62.44 33.78 -10.13
C ALA A 505 -61.47 32.64 -9.79
N VAL A 506 -60.52 32.37 -10.68
CA VAL A 506 -59.47 31.36 -10.54
C VAL A 506 -58.31 31.92 -9.74
N ILE A 507 -57.67 31.09 -8.92
CA ILE A 507 -56.40 31.39 -8.27
C ILE A 507 -55.28 30.86 -9.19
N TYR A 508 -54.48 31.76 -9.73
CA TYR A 508 -53.26 31.44 -10.48
C TYR A 508 -52.04 31.66 -9.60
N ASP A 509 -51.04 30.80 -9.76
CA ASP A 509 -49.77 30.80 -9.05
C ASP A 509 -49.96 30.92 -7.53
N GLY A 510 -50.99 30.24 -7.02
CA GLY A 510 -51.30 30.16 -5.60
C GLY A 510 -50.17 29.46 -4.87
N VAL A 511 -49.38 30.21 -4.11
CA VAL A 511 -48.15 29.73 -3.48
C VAL A 511 -48.12 30.06 -2.00
N PHE A 512 -47.78 29.04 -1.21
CA PHE A 512 -47.48 29.14 0.20
C PHE A 512 -45.99 29.33 0.40
N THR A 513 -45.62 30.34 1.18
CA THR A 513 -44.22 30.60 1.53
C THR A 513 -44.05 30.73 3.04
N ARG A 514 -42.85 30.35 3.49
CA ARG A 514 -42.36 30.66 4.83
C ARG A 514 -41.50 31.90 4.70
N ASN A 515 -41.75 32.91 5.53
CA ASN A 515 -40.92 34.11 5.60
C ASN A 515 -40.04 34.01 6.84
N GLU A 516 -38.80 34.48 6.74
CA GLU A 516 -38.05 34.84 7.93
C GLU A 516 -38.76 36.00 8.62
N GLY A 517 -38.95 35.88 9.94
CA GLY A 517 -39.56 36.92 10.76
C GLY A 517 -38.68 38.15 10.92
#